data_AF-Q111R4-F1
#
_entry.id   AF-Q111R4-F1
#
_cell.length_a   1.000
_cell.length_b   1.000
_cell.length_c   1.000
_cell.angle_alpha   90.00
_cell.angle_beta   90.00
_cell.angle_gamma   90.00
#
_symmetry.space_group_name_H-M   'P 1'
#
loop_
_entity.id
_entity.type
_entity.pdbx_description
1 polymer ?
#
loop_
_entity_poly.entity_id
_entity_poly.type
_entity_poly.pdbx_seq_one_letter_code
_entity_poly.pdbx_strand_id
1 'polypeptide(L)'
;MSGLYRFLFSIIIVVTVLFLSFSPPMKIATANLKIGNAKKVFTEGITNSENKNYEQAVENFTKAIELKFKFASAYSNRCLVYLQWGKYEEAIADCTEAIKINPKNIEANLNLGLAYDKIGNYQQAIAEYNQVLNHQHNDFRALYNRGLANFELKNYHEAIENYNLILTNIQQDASLNQGDIYNERGLAYLMSKNTHKAMADFNYAIYIDADNSRAYYNRGCVCRKMGNIEGAMADFSKSLQINPYEAQAYLNRGLLLEEGGLYEAAIQDLQAAAKCFCDQGNMAAYNYTQGLIDGLQKWLLLSNQTAIG
;
A
#
# COMPACT_ATOMS: atom_id res chain seq x y z
N MET A 1 -68.23 -20.17 -83.89
CA MET A 1 -68.92 -21.46 -83.66
C MET A 1 -67.91 -22.36 -82.94
N SER A 2 -68.20 -23.01 -81.82
CA SER A 2 -69.38 -23.10 -80.91
C SER A 2 -68.88 -22.85 -79.45
N GLY A 3 -69.68 -22.46 -78.45
CA GLY A 3 -70.75 -23.25 -77.79
C GLY A 3 -70.19 -24.01 -76.57
N LEU A 4 -69.85 -23.34 -75.45
CA LEU A 4 -70.69 -22.99 -74.28
C LEU A 4 -70.80 -24.08 -73.17
N TYR A 5 -70.17 -23.81 -72.00
CA TYR A 5 -70.47 -24.33 -70.63
C TYR A 5 -70.34 -25.88 -70.38
N ARG A 6 -70.04 -26.39 -69.17
CA ARG A 6 -70.40 -25.92 -67.80
C ARG A 6 -69.55 -26.60 -66.70
N PHE A 7 -69.13 -25.81 -65.69
CA PHE A 7 -68.99 -26.12 -64.23
C PHE A 7 -68.14 -27.33 -63.76
N LEU A 8 -67.45 -27.38 -62.60
CA LEU A 8 -67.03 -26.46 -61.49
C LEU A 8 -65.90 -27.25 -60.71
N PHE A 9 -65.26 -26.89 -59.59
CA PHE A 9 -65.35 -25.85 -58.56
C PHE A 9 -63.98 -25.76 -57.83
N SER A 10 -63.55 -24.59 -57.31
CA SER A 10 -62.53 -24.39 -56.23
C SER A 10 -61.08 -24.86 -56.44
N ILE A 11 -60.02 -24.19 -55.98
CA ILE A 11 -59.83 -22.93 -55.23
C ILE A 11 -58.57 -22.22 -55.77
N ILE A 12 -58.54 -20.88 -55.73
CA ILE A 12 -57.31 -20.07 -55.86
C ILE A 12 -56.94 -19.53 -54.48
N ILE A 13 -55.70 -19.75 -54.04
CA ILE A 13 -55.05 -18.91 -53.02
C ILE A 13 -53.61 -18.63 -53.48
N VAL A 14 -53.28 -17.35 -53.61
CA VAL A 14 -51.91 -16.85 -53.78
C VAL A 14 -51.47 -16.27 -52.44
N VAL A 15 -50.49 -16.88 -51.78
CA VAL A 15 -49.89 -16.34 -50.53
C VAL A 15 -48.37 -16.28 -50.66
N THR A 16 -47.91 -15.04 -50.70
CA THR A 16 -46.59 -14.48 -50.36
C THR A 16 -45.47 -15.41 -49.89
N VAL A 17 -44.31 -15.22 -50.55
CA VAL A 17 -42.94 -15.25 -50.01
C VAL A 17 -42.81 -15.58 -48.51
N LEU A 18 -42.33 -16.79 -48.20
CA LEU A 18 -41.71 -17.12 -46.92
C LEU A 18 -40.20 -17.24 -47.09
N PHE A 19 -39.52 -16.09 -47.02
CA PHE A 19 -38.12 -16.07 -46.59
C PHE A 19 -38.09 -16.52 -45.12
N LEU A 20 -37.98 -17.83 -44.89
CA LEU A 20 -37.54 -18.35 -43.59
C LEU A 20 -36.04 -18.08 -43.45
N SER A 21 -35.73 -16.81 -43.18
CA SER A 21 -34.45 -16.40 -42.62
C SER A 21 -34.30 -17.04 -41.25
N PHE A 22 -33.64 -18.20 -41.20
CA PHE A 22 -33.20 -18.86 -39.98
C PHE A 22 -32.14 -17.99 -39.28
N SER A 23 -32.60 -16.93 -38.62
CA SER A 23 -31.80 -16.13 -37.70
C SER A 23 -31.35 -17.04 -36.55
N PRO A 24 -30.04 -17.15 -36.25
CA PRO A 24 -29.52 -18.33 -35.56
C PRO A 24 -29.73 -18.28 -34.04
N PRO A 25 -30.61 -19.10 -33.43
CA PRO A 25 -30.75 -19.17 -31.97
C PRO A 25 -29.46 -19.66 -31.29
N MET A 26 -28.66 -20.45 -32.02
CA MET A 26 -27.42 -21.05 -31.53
C MET A 26 -26.35 -20.01 -31.12
N LYS A 27 -26.28 -18.83 -31.79
CA LYS A 27 -25.32 -17.77 -31.40
C LYS A 27 -25.64 -17.18 -30.03
N ILE A 28 -26.91 -17.01 -29.69
CA ILE A 28 -27.34 -16.48 -28.40
C ILE A 28 -27.12 -17.52 -27.30
N ALA A 29 -27.50 -18.78 -27.54
CA ALA A 29 -27.27 -19.88 -26.59
C ALA A 29 -25.78 -20.08 -26.26
N THR A 30 -24.91 -20.08 -27.28
CA THR A 30 -23.45 -20.23 -27.10
C THR A 30 -22.79 -19.01 -26.45
N ALA A 31 -23.27 -17.79 -26.72
CA ALA A 31 -22.83 -16.60 -26.00
C ALA A 31 -23.20 -16.66 -24.50
N ASN A 32 -24.45 -17.03 -24.19
CA ASN A 32 -24.92 -17.17 -22.80
C ASN A 32 -24.13 -18.25 -22.04
N LEU A 33 -23.80 -19.38 -22.69
CA LEU A 33 -22.97 -20.43 -22.10
C LEU A 33 -21.54 -19.93 -21.80
N LYS A 34 -20.92 -19.17 -22.73
CA LYS A 34 -19.61 -18.54 -22.48
C LYS A 34 -19.64 -17.56 -21.31
N ILE A 35 -20.68 -16.73 -21.22
CA ILE A 35 -20.86 -15.76 -20.12
C ILE A 35 -21.06 -16.48 -18.77
N GLY A 36 -21.84 -17.57 -18.73
CA GLY A 36 -22.00 -18.41 -17.55
C GLY A 36 -20.67 -19.01 -17.08
N ASN A 37 -19.90 -19.58 -18.01
CA ASN A 37 -18.57 -20.12 -17.73
C ASN A 37 -17.59 -19.04 -17.25
N ALA A 38 -17.62 -17.84 -17.85
CA ALA A 38 -16.80 -16.70 -17.43
C ALA A 38 -17.08 -16.30 -15.97
N LYS A 39 -18.35 -16.30 -15.55
CA LYS A 39 -18.72 -16.03 -14.15
C LYS A 39 -18.22 -17.12 -13.21
N LYS A 40 -18.32 -18.41 -13.60
CA LYS A 40 -17.84 -19.53 -12.78
C LYS A 40 -16.33 -19.43 -12.52
N VAL A 41 -15.52 -19.30 -13.57
CA VAL A 41 -14.06 -19.24 -13.41
C VAL A 41 -13.59 -17.95 -12.74
N PHE A 42 -14.35 -16.85 -12.84
CA PHE A 42 -14.10 -15.63 -12.07
C PHE A 42 -14.32 -15.85 -10.56
N THR A 43 -15.40 -16.55 -10.15
CA THR A 43 -15.62 -16.88 -8.74
C THR A 43 -14.58 -17.86 -8.20
N GLU A 44 -14.17 -18.86 -8.99
CA GLU A 44 -13.03 -19.74 -8.64
C GLU A 44 -11.74 -18.94 -8.41
N GLY A 45 -11.50 -17.89 -9.21
CA GLY A 45 -10.36 -16.98 -9.04
C GLY A 45 -10.40 -16.17 -7.75
N ILE A 46 -11.58 -15.71 -7.34
CA ILE A 46 -11.76 -15.05 -6.03
C ILE A 46 -11.44 -16.03 -4.90
N THR A 47 -12.02 -17.23 -4.93
CA THR A 47 -11.75 -18.25 -3.90
C THR A 47 -10.28 -18.67 -3.85
N ASN A 48 -9.58 -18.74 -4.98
CA ASN A 48 -8.13 -18.96 -4.99
C ASN A 48 -7.35 -17.75 -4.43
N SER A 49 -7.77 -16.52 -4.71
CA SER A 49 -7.19 -15.30 -4.12
C SER A 49 -7.35 -15.27 -2.59
N GLU A 50 -8.54 -15.59 -2.08
CA GLU A 50 -8.86 -15.65 -0.64
C GLU A 50 -7.99 -16.70 0.08
N ASN A 51 -7.74 -17.84 -0.58
CA ASN A 51 -6.85 -18.90 -0.08
C ASN A 51 -5.35 -18.64 -0.33
N LYS A 52 -4.97 -17.50 -0.93
CA LYS A 52 -3.58 -17.16 -1.35
C LYS A 52 -2.95 -18.10 -2.38
N ASN A 53 -3.77 -18.84 -3.13
CA ASN A 53 -3.38 -19.65 -4.28
C ASN A 53 -3.18 -18.72 -5.50
N TYR A 54 -2.17 -17.85 -5.46
CA TYR A 54 -2.03 -16.73 -6.40
C TYR A 54 -1.86 -17.17 -7.86
N GLU A 55 -1.11 -18.25 -8.12
CA GLU A 55 -0.99 -18.88 -9.44
C GLU A 55 -2.37 -19.24 -10.02
N GLN A 56 -3.16 -20.02 -9.28
CA GLN A 56 -4.45 -20.51 -9.76
C GLN A 56 -5.48 -19.37 -9.85
N ALA A 57 -5.41 -18.37 -8.96
CA ALA A 57 -6.23 -17.16 -9.05
C ALA A 57 -5.94 -16.39 -10.36
N VAL A 58 -4.66 -16.22 -10.72
CA VAL A 58 -4.24 -15.61 -11.98
C VAL A 58 -4.71 -16.41 -13.19
N GLU A 59 -4.58 -17.73 -13.20
CA GLU A 59 -5.12 -18.60 -14.27
C GLU A 59 -6.64 -18.45 -14.42
N ASN A 60 -7.37 -18.53 -13.30
CA ASN A 60 -8.82 -18.40 -13.23
C ASN A 60 -9.31 -17.04 -13.78
N PHE A 61 -8.67 -15.94 -13.38
CA PHE A 61 -9.02 -14.61 -13.89
C PHE A 61 -8.62 -14.40 -15.35
N THR A 62 -7.50 -14.97 -15.81
CA THR A 62 -7.10 -14.96 -17.23
C THR A 62 -8.18 -15.62 -18.09
N LYS A 63 -8.63 -16.82 -17.69
CA LYS A 63 -9.70 -17.56 -18.34
C LYS A 63 -11.05 -16.82 -18.29
N ALA A 64 -11.33 -16.04 -17.24
CA ALA A 64 -12.51 -15.18 -17.16
C ALA A 64 -12.47 -14.05 -18.21
N ILE A 65 -11.30 -13.44 -18.42
CA ILE A 65 -11.05 -12.37 -19.41
C ILE A 65 -11.21 -12.91 -20.83
N GLU A 66 -10.65 -14.09 -21.13
CA GLU A 66 -10.80 -14.77 -22.43
C GLU A 66 -12.26 -15.10 -22.78
N LEU A 67 -13.03 -15.58 -21.79
CA LEU A 67 -14.43 -15.97 -21.98
C LEU A 67 -15.39 -14.77 -22.06
N LYS A 68 -14.99 -13.60 -21.56
CA LYS A 68 -15.81 -12.37 -21.55
C LYS A 68 -14.97 -11.13 -21.89
N PHE A 69 -15.12 -10.67 -23.13
CA PHE A 69 -14.57 -9.40 -23.59
C PHE A 69 -14.91 -8.24 -22.64
N LYS A 70 -13.91 -7.39 -22.35
CA LYS A 70 -14.02 -6.22 -21.45
C LYS A 70 -14.55 -6.57 -20.04
N PHE A 71 -14.03 -7.63 -19.41
CA PHE A 71 -14.39 -7.97 -18.02
C PHE A 71 -13.55 -7.20 -16.99
N ALA A 72 -13.83 -5.89 -16.81
CA ALA A 72 -13.12 -5.01 -15.87
C ALA A 72 -12.90 -5.63 -14.47
N SER A 73 -13.89 -6.31 -13.90
CA SER A 73 -13.77 -6.94 -12.58
C SER A 73 -12.71 -8.03 -12.53
N ALA A 74 -12.52 -8.81 -13.59
CA ALA A 74 -11.51 -9.87 -13.63
C ALA A 74 -10.09 -9.28 -13.68
N TYR A 75 -9.85 -8.26 -14.51
CA TYR A 75 -8.62 -7.46 -14.49
C TYR A 75 -8.39 -6.83 -13.10
N SER A 76 -9.41 -6.20 -12.52
CA SER A 76 -9.33 -5.54 -11.21
C SER A 76 -8.98 -6.48 -10.05
N ASN A 77 -9.41 -7.74 -10.10
CA ASN A 77 -9.07 -8.75 -9.09
C ASN A 77 -7.71 -9.41 -9.38
N ARG A 78 -7.35 -9.64 -10.65
CA ARG A 78 -6.02 -10.16 -11.02
C ARG A 78 -4.91 -9.16 -10.68
N CYS A 79 -5.16 -7.86 -10.85
CA CYS A 79 -4.33 -6.77 -10.31
C CYS A 79 -4.13 -6.88 -8.79
N LEU A 80 -5.20 -7.12 -8.02
CA LEU A 80 -5.11 -7.29 -6.55
C LEU A 80 -4.29 -8.53 -6.16
N VAL A 81 -4.44 -9.64 -6.88
CA VAL A 81 -3.58 -10.83 -6.68
C VAL A 81 -2.12 -10.50 -6.97
N TYR A 82 -1.83 -9.82 -8.08
CA TYR A 82 -0.46 -9.42 -8.42
C TYR A 82 0.15 -8.47 -7.37
N LEU A 83 -0.61 -7.50 -6.85
CA LEU A 83 -0.20 -6.69 -5.69
C LEU A 83 0.19 -7.54 -4.47
N GLN A 84 -0.68 -8.48 -4.08
CA GLN A 84 -0.49 -9.35 -2.91
C GLN A 84 0.67 -10.35 -3.11
N TRP A 85 1.03 -10.64 -4.36
CA TRP A 85 2.13 -11.52 -4.77
C TRP A 85 3.45 -10.77 -5.01
N GLY A 86 3.46 -9.43 -4.95
CA GLY A 86 4.66 -8.60 -5.18
C GLY A 86 5.01 -8.35 -6.65
N LYS A 87 4.06 -8.56 -7.56
CA LYS A 87 4.18 -8.42 -9.03
C LYS A 87 3.62 -7.08 -9.48
N TYR A 88 4.33 -6.01 -9.16
CA TYR A 88 3.78 -4.65 -9.25
C TYR A 88 3.58 -4.18 -10.70
N GLU A 89 4.45 -4.59 -11.62
CA GLU A 89 4.35 -4.29 -13.05
C GLU A 89 3.13 -4.97 -13.69
N GLU A 90 2.87 -6.25 -13.42
CA GLU A 90 1.66 -6.93 -13.89
C GLU A 90 0.38 -6.35 -13.23
N ALA A 91 0.45 -5.92 -11.97
CA ALA A 91 -0.65 -5.22 -11.32
C ALA A 91 -0.96 -3.87 -12.00
N ILE A 92 0.06 -3.07 -12.31
CA ILE A 92 -0.09 -1.81 -13.05
C ILE A 92 -0.79 -2.03 -14.39
N ALA A 93 -0.36 -3.04 -15.15
CA ALA A 93 -0.95 -3.36 -16.45
C ALA A 93 -2.44 -3.75 -16.33
N ASP A 94 -2.78 -4.62 -15.37
CA ASP A 94 -4.16 -5.09 -15.18
C ASP A 94 -5.10 -4.02 -14.64
N CYS A 95 -4.68 -3.26 -13.63
CA CYS A 95 -5.51 -2.17 -13.11
C CYS A 95 -5.71 -1.06 -14.17
N THR A 96 -4.70 -0.78 -15.00
CA THR A 96 -4.83 0.16 -16.13
C THR A 96 -5.89 -0.28 -17.13
N GLU A 97 -5.93 -1.56 -17.53
CA GLU A 97 -6.99 -2.06 -18.43
C GLU A 97 -8.35 -2.10 -17.71
N ALA A 98 -8.40 -2.42 -16.41
CA ALA A 98 -9.64 -2.38 -15.63
C ALA A 98 -10.27 -0.97 -15.61
N ILE A 99 -9.47 0.08 -15.42
CA ILE A 99 -9.89 1.50 -15.44
C ILE A 99 -10.26 1.92 -16.86
N LYS A 100 -9.48 1.56 -17.87
CA LYS A 100 -9.78 1.82 -19.29
C LYS A 100 -11.11 1.19 -19.75
N ILE A 101 -11.51 0.07 -19.16
CA ILE A 101 -12.83 -0.55 -19.38
C ILE A 101 -13.92 0.12 -18.53
N ASN A 102 -13.65 0.43 -17.26
CA ASN A 102 -14.57 1.10 -16.34
C ASN A 102 -13.85 2.25 -15.58
N PRO A 103 -13.89 3.49 -16.10
CA PRO A 103 -13.13 4.60 -15.51
C PRO A 103 -13.51 4.96 -14.07
N LYS A 104 -14.69 4.54 -13.60
CA LYS A 104 -15.18 4.78 -12.23
C LYS A 104 -14.89 3.63 -11.26
N ASN A 105 -13.99 2.71 -11.61
CA ASN A 105 -13.62 1.59 -10.74
C ASN A 105 -12.67 2.05 -9.62
N ILE A 106 -13.23 2.51 -8.50
CA ILE A 106 -12.49 3.06 -7.35
C ILE A 106 -11.41 2.10 -6.86
N GLU A 107 -11.74 0.81 -6.70
CA GLU A 107 -10.78 -0.20 -6.22
C GLU A 107 -9.61 -0.42 -7.19
N ALA A 108 -9.82 -0.30 -8.50
CA ALA A 108 -8.70 -0.37 -9.46
C ALA A 108 -7.83 0.89 -9.44
N ASN A 109 -8.40 2.08 -9.21
CA ASN A 109 -7.59 3.30 -9.04
C ASN A 109 -6.76 3.22 -7.74
N LEU A 110 -7.36 2.80 -6.62
CA LEU A 110 -6.65 2.59 -5.36
C LEU A 110 -5.52 1.56 -5.51
N ASN A 111 -5.80 0.41 -6.13
CA ASN A 111 -4.82 -0.63 -6.37
C ASN A 111 -3.71 -0.20 -7.35
N LEU A 112 -4.04 0.57 -8.39
CA LEU A 112 -3.04 1.15 -9.29
C LEU A 112 -2.12 2.14 -8.56
N GLY A 113 -2.69 2.97 -7.69
CA GLY A 113 -1.92 3.86 -6.82
C GLY A 113 -0.98 3.10 -5.89
N LEU A 114 -1.46 2.02 -5.26
CA LEU A 114 -0.64 1.14 -4.41
C LEU A 114 0.46 0.42 -5.21
N ALA A 115 0.20 0.04 -6.47
CA ALA A 115 1.21 -0.61 -7.31
C ALA A 115 2.32 0.38 -7.71
N TYR A 116 1.97 1.63 -8.04
CA TYR A 116 2.94 2.70 -8.27
C TYR A 116 3.74 3.06 -7.01
N ASP A 117 3.10 3.13 -5.84
CA ASP A 117 3.76 3.36 -4.55
C ASP A 117 4.84 2.30 -4.26
N LYS A 118 4.55 1.02 -4.51
CA LYS A 118 5.48 -0.10 -4.25
C LYS A 118 6.70 -0.13 -5.16
N ILE A 119 6.66 0.53 -6.32
CA ILE A 119 7.83 0.76 -7.20
C ILE A 119 8.44 2.16 -7.02
N GLY A 120 8.09 2.89 -5.95
CA GLY A 120 8.63 4.22 -5.64
C GLY A 120 8.12 5.34 -6.56
N ASN A 121 7.07 5.10 -7.35
CA ASN A 121 6.55 6.03 -8.35
C ASN A 121 5.43 6.91 -7.77
N TYR A 122 5.77 7.65 -6.70
CA TYR A 122 4.82 8.38 -5.85
C TYR A 122 3.97 9.43 -6.59
N GLN A 123 4.48 10.02 -7.69
CA GLN A 123 3.72 11.01 -8.47
C GLN A 123 2.50 10.38 -9.16
N GLN A 124 2.70 9.23 -9.81
CA GLN A 124 1.60 8.44 -10.38
C GLN A 124 0.69 7.91 -9.27
N ALA A 125 1.25 7.43 -8.15
CA ALA A 125 0.44 6.97 -7.01
C ALA A 125 -0.55 8.04 -6.53
N ILE A 126 -0.08 9.28 -6.32
CA ILE A 126 -0.91 10.43 -5.95
C ILE A 126 -1.97 10.74 -7.02
N ALA A 127 -1.65 10.60 -8.31
CA ALA A 127 -2.61 10.84 -9.39
C ALA A 127 -3.81 9.86 -9.35
N GLU A 128 -3.56 8.59 -9.04
CA GLU A 128 -4.63 7.58 -8.92
C GLU A 128 -5.41 7.72 -7.60
N TYR A 129 -4.75 8.03 -6.49
CA TYR A 129 -5.43 8.36 -5.23
C TYR A 129 -6.33 9.60 -5.37
N ASN A 130 -5.95 10.57 -6.22
CA ASN A 130 -6.83 11.69 -6.56
C ASN A 130 -8.10 11.23 -7.32
N GLN A 131 -8.05 10.19 -8.16
CA GLN A 131 -9.26 9.67 -8.81
C GLN A 131 -10.22 9.01 -7.81
N VAL A 132 -9.69 8.29 -6.82
CA VAL A 132 -10.49 7.78 -5.69
C VAL A 132 -11.19 8.93 -4.97
N LEU A 133 -10.44 9.97 -4.59
CA LEU A 133 -10.94 11.08 -3.79
C LEU A 133 -11.86 12.04 -4.60
N ASN A 134 -11.80 12.02 -5.93
CA ASN A 134 -12.77 12.64 -6.84
C ASN A 134 -14.14 11.92 -6.84
N HIS A 135 -14.23 10.72 -6.26
CA HIS A 135 -15.48 9.95 -6.15
C HIS A 135 -15.92 9.72 -4.70
N GLN A 136 -14.97 9.54 -3.79
CA GLN A 136 -15.19 9.35 -2.35
C GLN A 136 -14.21 10.25 -1.59
N HIS A 137 -14.61 11.51 -1.37
CA HIS A 137 -13.73 12.57 -0.85
C HIS A 137 -13.01 12.24 0.47
N ASN A 138 -13.61 11.37 1.29
CA ASN A 138 -13.10 10.95 2.58
C ASN A 138 -12.69 9.45 2.60
N ASP A 139 -12.38 8.82 1.46
CA ASP A 139 -11.83 7.46 1.48
C ASP A 139 -10.49 7.45 2.24
N PHE A 140 -10.51 6.83 3.42
CA PHE A 140 -9.36 6.76 4.33
C PHE A 140 -8.11 6.17 3.66
N ARG A 141 -8.30 5.14 2.83
CA ARG A 141 -7.20 4.38 2.19
C ARG A 141 -6.48 5.27 1.19
N ALA A 142 -7.23 6.03 0.38
CA ALA A 142 -6.66 6.98 -0.56
C ALA A 142 -6.07 8.21 0.15
N LEU A 143 -6.71 8.76 1.19
CA LEU A 143 -6.12 9.84 1.98
C LEU A 143 -4.78 9.41 2.63
N TYR A 144 -4.75 8.23 3.25
CA TYR A 144 -3.58 7.75 4.01
C TYR A 144 -2.39 7.47 3.09
N ASN A 145 -2.60 6.69 2.02
CA ASN A 145 -1.52 6.39 1.08
C ASN A 145 -1.11 7.62 0.25
N ARG A 146 -2.01 8.57 -0.03
CA ARG A 146 -1.64 9.88 -0.60
C ARG A 146 -0.86 10.74 0.38
N GLY A 147 -1.10 10.61 1.69
CA GLY A 147 -0.30 11.21 2.75
C GLY A 147 1.14 10.68 2.75
N LEU A 148 1.30 9.36 2.75
CA LEU A 148 2.61 8.69 2.68
C LEU A 148 3.37 9.05 1.39
N ALA A 149 2.75 8.94 0.22
CA ALA A 149 3.38 9.28 -1.06
C ALA A 149 3.79 10.76 -1.16
N ASN A 150 3.07 11.68 -0.50
CA ASN A 150 3.49 13.07 -0.39
C ASN A 150 4.65 13.25 0.61
N PHE A 151 4.69 12.49 1.71
CA PHE A 151 5.82 12.51 2.64
C PHE A 151 7.13 12.09 1.97
N GLU A 152 7.13 11.02 1.18
CA GLU A 152 8.30 10.55 0.41
C GLU A 152 8.77 11.58 -0.63
N LEU A 153 7.83 12.26 -1.31
CA LEU A 153 8.12 13.40 -2.19
C LEU A 153 8.52 14.68 -1.43
N LYS A 154 8.51 14.67 -0.10
CA LYS A 154 8.83 15.80 0.80
C LYS A 154 7.80 16.95 0.75
N ASN A 155 6.63 16.67 0.20
CA ASN A 155 5.42 17.49 0.23
C ASN A 155 4.74 17.38 1.62
N TYR A 156 5.47 17.76 2.66
CA TYR A 156 5.04 17.51 4.05
C TYR A 156 3.74 18.24 4.42
N HIS A 157 3.46 19.39 3.80
CA HIS A 157 2.23 20.14 4.02
C HIS A 157 1.02 19.36 3.49
N GLU A 158 1.12 18.83 2.28
CA GLU A 158 0.11 17.99 1.64
C GLU A 158 -0.09 16.68 2.44
N ALA A 159 0.98 16.09 2.97
CA ALA A 159 0.90 14.94 3.87
C ALA A 159 0.12 15.28 5.16
N ILE A 160 0.47 16.39 5.83
CA ILE A 160 -0.22 16.89 7.02
C ILE A 160 -1.71 17.10 6.77
N GLU A 161 -2.10 17.70 5.64
CA GLU A 161 -3.51 17.95 5.32
C GLU A 161 -4.29 16.66 5.04
N ASN A 162 -3.69 15.65 4.43
CA ASN A 162 -4.32 14.33 4.31
C ASN A 162 -4.57 13.69 5.70
N TYR A 163 -3.60 13.73 6.60
CA TYR A 163 -3.77 13.23 7.96
C TYR A 163 -4.76 14.07 8.80
N ASN A 164 -4.83 15.39 8.58
CA ASN A 164 -5.84 16.26 9.19
C ASN A 164 -7.26 15.88 8.73
N LEU A 165 -7.47 15.59 7.46
CA LEU A 165 -8.76 15.12 6.93
C LEU A 165 -9.16 13.77 7.54
N ILE A 166 -8.23 12.82 7.66
CA ILE A 166 -8.47 11.53 8.34
C ILE A 166 -8.89 11.76 9.80
N LEU A 167 -8.07 12.50 10.56
CA LEU A 167 -8.29 12.71 12.00
C LEU A 167 -9.54 13.55 12.31
N THR A 168 -10.05 14.31 11.34
CA THR A 168 -11.33 15.03 11.45
C THR A 168 -12.55 14.12 11.21
N ASN A 169 -12.40 13.04 10.43
CA ASN A 169 -13.49 12.16 9.99
C ASN A 169 -13.51 10.79 10.70
N ILE A 170 -12.80 10.64 11.83
CA ILE A 170 -12.60 9.40 12.60
C ILE A 170 -13.87 8.57 12.86
N GLN A 171 -15.05 9.18 12.96
CA GLN A 171 -16.29 8.52 13.42
C GLN A 171 -16.81 7.35 12.55
N GLN A 172 -16.18 7.04 11.41
CA GLN A 172 -16.66 6.00 10.50
C GLN A 172 -16.05 4.61 10.70
N ASP A 173 -14.91 4.45 11.36
CA ASP A 173 -14.28 3.13 11.49
C ASP A 173 -13.50 2.95 12.81
N ALA A 174 -13.89 1.92 13.57
CA ALA A 174 -13.29 1.56 14.85
C ALA A 174 -12.01 0.69 14.73
N SER A 175 -11.61 0.30 13.52
CA SER A 175 -10.37 -0.44 13.24
C SER A 175 -9.17 0.45 12.95
N LEU A 176 -9.37 1.77 12.88
CA LEU A 176 -8.31 2.76 12.66
C LEU A 176 -7.34 2.81 13.85
N ASN A 177 -6.08 2.42 13.67
CA ASN A 177 -5.02 2.78 14.63
C ASN A 177 -4.73 4.28 14.51
N GLN A 178 -5.46 5.08 15.28
CA GLN A 178 -5.25 6.53 15.36
C GLN A 178 -3.81 6.85 15.81
N GLY A 179 -3.20 6.01 16.66
CA GLY A 179 -1.82 6.18 17.12
C GLY A 179 -0.83 6.26 15.96
N ASP A 180 -0.97 5.39 14.96
CA ASP A 180 -0.15 5.43 13.74
C ASP A 180 -0.40 6.70 12.92
N ILE A 181 -1.65 7.16 12.77
CA ILE A 181 -1.96 8.39 12.01
C ILE A 181 -1.35 9.63 12.70
N TYR A 182 -1.42 9.69 14.04
CA TYR A 182 -0.74 10.73 14.82
C TYR A 182 0.79 10.61 14.70
N ASN A 183 1.36 9.40 14.67
CA ASN A 183 2.79 9.20 14.41
C ASN A 183 3.21 9.73 13.02
N GLU A 184 2.50 9.36 11.94
CA GLU A 184 2.86 9.83 10.58
C GLU A 184 2.71 11.35 10.43
N ARG A 185 1.67 11.96 11.04
CA ARG A 185 1.50 13.42 11.04
C ARG A 185 2.55 14.12 11.90
N GLY A 186 2.91 13.55 13.05
CA GLY A 186 4.00 14.03 13.90
C GLY A 186 5.35 14.01 13.16
N LEU A 187 5.61 12.97 12.36
CA LEU A 187 6.81 12.86 11.53
C LEU A 187 6.80 13.90 10.40
N ALA A 188 5.67 14.11 9.72
CA ALA A 188 5.52 15.18 8.73
C ALA A 188 5.70 16.58 9.35
N TYR A 189 5.23 16.81 10.58
CA TYR A 189 5.51 18.04 11.33
C TYR A 189 7.00 18.18 11.70
N LEU A 190 7.68 17.10 12.10
CA LEU A 190 9.11 17.12 12.41
C LEU A 190 9.96 17.51 11.19
N MET A 191 9.64 16.92 10.03
CA MET A 191 10.35 17.16 8.76
C MET A 191 10.07 18.55 8.18
N SER A 192 8.85 19.07 8.34
CA SER A 192 8.51 20.50 8.10
C SER A 192 9.00 21.45 9.19
N LYS A 193 9.86 20.97 10.11
CA LYS A 193 10.51 21.72 11.21
C LYS A 193 9.57 22.23 12.31
N ASN A 194 8.29 21.86 12.32
CA ASN A 194 7.33 22.19 13.36
C ASN A 194 7.47 21.24 14.58
N THR A 195 8.59 21.36 15.28
CA THR A 195 8.98 20.51 16.42
C THR A 195 7.92 20.47 17.54
N HIS A 196 7.20 21.57 17.78
CA HIS A 196 6.14 21.61 18.81
C HIS A 196 4.91 20.77 18.44
N LYS A 197 4.42 20.85 17.19
CA LYS A 197 3.32 19.99 16.75
C LYS A 197 3.74 18.52 16.67
N ALA A 198 4.97 18.26 16.23
CA ALA A 198 5.53 16.91 16.24
C ALA A 198 5.52 16.28 17.65
N MET A 199 6.02 17.00 18.66
CA MET A 199 5.99 16.57 20.06
C MET A 199 4.56 16.28 20.54
N ALA A 200 3.60 17.15 20.22
CA ALA A 200 2.20 16.96 20.61
C ALA A 200 1.57 15.72 19.96
N ASP A 201 1.83 15.50 18.67
CA ASP A 201 1.32 14.35 17.94
C ASP A 201 1.95 13.02 18.42
N PHE A 202 3.27 12.96 18.65
CA PHE A 202 3.88 11.75 19.21
C PHE A 202 3.43 11.46 20.65
N ASN A 203 3.21 12.49 21.47
CA ASN A 203 2.62 12.32 22.80
C ASN A 203 1.19 11.74 22.72
N TYR A 204 0.39 12.16 21.74
CA TYR A 204 -0.96 11.64 21.55
C TYR A 204 -0.96 10.22 20.96
N ALA A 205 -0.02 9.90 20.05
CA ALA A 205 0.19 8.55 19.55
C ALA A 205 0.49 7.57 20.70
N ILE A 206 1.42 7.92 21.59
CA ILE A 206 1.78 7.13 22.79
C ILE A 206 0.62 7.03 23.80
N TYR A 207 -0.25 8.04 23.87
CA TYR A 207 -1.44 8.03 24.74
C TYR A 207 -2.54 7.08 24.22
N ILE A 208 -2.70 6.98 22.90
CA ILE A 208 -3.64 6.05 22.26
C ILE A 208 -3.08 4.61 22.24
N ASP A 209 -1.78 4.47 21.98
CA ASP A 209 -1.07 3.19 21.81
C ASP A 209 0.25 3.24 22.60
N ALA A 210 0.19 2.73 23.84
CA ALA A 210 1.34 2.73 24.78
C ALA A 210 2.45 1.73 24.41
N ASP A 211 2.26 0.93 23.35
CA ASP A 211 3.25 0.05 22.76
C ASP A 211 3.58 0.43 21.31
N ASN A 212 3.35 1.69 20.92
CA ASN A 212 3.80 2.22 19.63
C ASN A 212 5.31 2.54 19.65
N SER A 213 6.17 1.57 19.34
CA SER A 213 7.64 1.74 19.34
C SER A 213 8.09 2.92 18.46
N ARG A 214 7.41 3.15 17.33
CA ARG A 214 7.72 4.18 16.34
C ARG A 214 7.48 5.58 16.90
N ALA A 215 6.35 5.79 17.58
CA ALA A 215 6.07 7.06 18.25
C ALA A 215 7.07 7.37 19.37
N TYR A 216 7.50 6.37 20.14
CA TYR A 216 8.59 6.54 21.12
C TYR A 216 9.92 6.90 20.45
N TYR A 217 10.37 6.16 19.43
CA TYR A 217 11.60 6.48 18.70
C TYR A 217 11.57 7.90 18.11
N ASN A 218 10.47 8.27 17.45
CA ASN A 218 10.31 9.58 16.84
C ASN A 218 10.27 10.70 17.89
N ARG A 219 9.62 10.49 19.05
CA ARG A 219 9.69 11.44 20.17
C ARG A 219 11.09 11.55 20.75
N GLY A 220 11.84 10.46 20.85
CA GLY A 220 13.26 10.46 21.25
C GLY A 220 14.12 11.32 20.31
N CYS A 221 13.91 11.23 19.00
CA CYS A 221 14.55 12.11 18.02
C CYS A 221 14.16 13.59 18.20
N VAL A 222 12.91 13.90 18.56
CA VAL A 222 12.48 15.26 18.94
C VAL A 222 13.19 15.73 20.21
N CYS A 223 13.23 14.91 21.25
CA CYS A 223 13.89 15.20 22.52
C CYS A 223 15.37 15.52 22.32
N ARG A 224 16.11 14.69 21.55
CA ARG A 224 17.52 14.94 21.19
C ARG A 224 17.69 16.27 20.45
N LYS A 225 16.84 16.54 19.45
CA LYS A 225 16.84 17.81 18.69
C LYS A 225 16.53 19.04 19.54
N MET A 226 15.85 18.87 20.68
CA MET A 226 15.56 19.92 21.67
C MET A 226 16.60 20.01 22.80
N GLY A 227 17.65 19.18 22.79
CA GLY A 227 18.64 19.10 23.87
C GLY A 227 18.15 18.36 25.13
N ASN A 228 16.96 17.75 25.10
CA ASN A 228 16.46 16.90 26.17
C ASN A 228 17.05 15.49 26.05
N ILE A 229 18.31 15.35 26.47
CA ILE A 229 19.06 14.09 26.38
C ILE A 229 18.43 12.98 27.25
N GLU A 230 17.97 13.32 28.46
CA GLU A 230 17.29 12.38 29.36
C GLU A 230 16.01 11.81 28.74
N GLY A 231 15.14 12.68 28.23
CA GLY A 231 13.93 12.27 27.52
C GLY A 231 14.21 11.43 26.28
N ALA A 232 15.27 11.76 25.53
CA ALA A 232 15.69 10.97 24.36
C ALA A 232 16.18 9.57 24.75
N MET A 233 17.01 9.48 25.79
CA MET A 233 17.50 8.20 26.34
C MET A 233 16.35 7.31 26.85
N ALA A 234 15.38 7.90 27.53
CA ALA A 234 14.19 7.18 28.01
C ALA A 234 13.32 6.69 26.84
N ASP A 235 13.04 7.55 25.86
CA ASP A 235 12.21 7.24 24.70
C ASP A 235 12.83 6.17 23.79
N PHE A 236 14.12 6.26 23.47
CA PHE A 236 14.82 5.19 22.72
C PHE A 236 14.82 3.88 23.51
N SER A 237 14.95 3.93 24.84
CA SER A 237 14.94 2.72 25.67
C SER A 237 13.56 2.04 25.74
N LYS A 238 12.45 2.80 25.82
CA LYS A 238 11.09 2.24 25.74
C LYS A 238 10.76 1.77 24.32
N SER A 239 11.21 2.47 23.28
CA SER A 239 11.12 1.99 21.90
C SER A 239 11.78 0.61 21.72
N LEU A 240 13.01 0.45 22.23
CA LEU A 240 13.76 -0.81 22.19
C LEU A 240 13.18 -1.92 23.10
N GLN A 241 12.51 -1.55 24.20
CA GLN A 241 11.77 -2.51 25.03
C GLN A 241 10.58 -3.13 24.28
N ILE A 242 9.93 -2.35 23.41
CA ILE A 242 8.80 -2.78 22.57
C ILE A 242 9.31 -3.52 21.32
N ASN A 243 10.25 -2.91 20.59
CA ASN A 243 10.83 -3.43 19.36
C ASN A 243 12.36 -3.60 19.51
N PRO A 244 12.86 -4.79 19.92
CA PRO A 244 14.29 -5.08 20.00
C PRO A 244 15.04 -5.10 18.66
N TYR A 245 14.36 -4.85 17.53
CA TYR A 245 14.95 -4.82 16.18
C TYR A 245 15.04 -3.40 15.59
N GLU A 246 14.71 -2.36 16.38
CA GLU A 246 14.73 -0.94 15.99
C GLU A 246 16.18 -0.41 15.91
N ALA A 247 16.91 -0.79 14.86
CA ALA A 247 18.33 -0.47 14.63
C ALA A 247 18.66 1.03 14.83
N GLN A 248 17.76 1.91 14.38
CA GLN A 248 17.88 3.36 14.48
C GLN A 248 17.77 3.88 15.92
N ALA A 249 16.98 3.22 16.78
CA ALA A 249 16.87 3.57 18.19
C ALA A 249 18.15 3.18 18.94
N TYR A 250 18.70 1.99 18.67
CA TYR A 250 20.03 1.61 19.16
C TYR A 250 21.13 2.58 18.69
N LEU A 251 21.16 2.94 17.40
CA LEU A 251 22.16 3.88 16.86
C LEU A 251 22.08 5.26 17.54
N ASN A 252 20.88 5.81 17.70
CA ASN A 252 20.72 7.12 18.34
C ASN A 252 21.04 7.08 19.84
N ARG A 253 20.69 5.99 20.54
CA ARG A 253 20.99 5.84 21.97
C ARG A 253 22.49 5.62 22.21
N GLY A 254 23.15 4.83 21.36
CA GLY A 254 24.61 4.65 21.36
C GLY A 254 25.37 5.96 21.15
N LEU A 255 24.93 6.80 20.19
CA LEU A 255 25.52 8.14 19.99
C LEU A 255 25.31 9.07 21.19
N LEU A 256 24.16 9.00 21.89
CA LEU A 256 23.94 9.77 23.11
C LEU A 256 24.79 9.27 24.31
N LEU A 257 25.06 7.97 24.37
CA LEU A 257 25.99 7.38 25.34
C LEU A 257 27.43 7.82 25.07
N GLU A 258 27.84 7.90 23.80
CA GLU A 258 29.14 8.47 23.39
C GLU A 258 29.25 9.96 23.75
N GLU A 259 28.24 10.78 23.43
CA GLU A 259 28.16 12.19 23.82
C GLU A 259 28.22 12.37 25.36
N GLY A 260 27.71 11.40 26.13
CA GLY A 260 27.77 11.34 27.59
C GLY A 260 29.04 10.70 28.18
N GLY A 261 29.99 10.24 27.36
CA GLY A 261 31.23 9.59 27.82
C GLY A 261 31.08 8.15 28.34
N LEU A 262 29.95 7.50 28.08
CA LEU A 262 29.64 6.12 28.50
C LEU A 262 30.04 5.11 27.40
N TYR A 263 31.31 5.10 27.04
CA TYR A 263 31.82 4.50 25.80
C TYR A 263 31.59 2.99 25.67
N GLU A 264 31.69 2.21 26.74
CA GLU A 264 31.42 0.76 26.70
C GLU A 264 29.93 0.48 26.42
N ALA A 265 29.02 1.29 26.97
CA ALA A 265 27.60 1.19 26.71
C ALA A 265 27.24 1.69 25.30
N ALA A 266 27.91 2.74 24.83
CA ALA A 266 27.81 3.22 23.45
C ALA A 266 28.20 2.12 22.44
N ILE A 267 29.32 1.43 22.67
CA ILE A 267 29.77 0.31 21.82
C ILE A 267 28.76 -0.84 21.81
N GLN A 268 28.14 -1.19 22.95
CA GLN A 268 27.12 -2.24 23.01
C GLN A 268 25.88 -1.88 22.18
N ASP A 269 25.37 -0.65 22.31
CA ASP A 269 24.24 -0.17 21.52
C ASP A 269 24.57 -0.09 20.02
N LEU A 270 25.76 0.41 19.66
CA LEU A 270 26.21 0.46 18.26
C LEU A 270 26.39 -0.95 17.67
N GLN A 271 26.88 -1.93 18.44
CA GLN A 271 26.95 -3.33 18.01
C GLN A 271 25.57 -3.93 17.77
N ALA A 272 24.58 -3.64 18.63
CA ALA A 272 23.20 -4.05 18.42
C ALA A 272 22.56 -3.39 17.19
N ALA A 273 22.78 -2.07 17.00
CA ALA A 273 22.35 -1.34 15.80
C ALA A 273 22.94 -1.94 14.52
N ALA A 274 24.26 -2.17 14.50
CA ALA A 274 24.95 -2.77 13.37
C ALA A 274 24.39 -4.15 13.03
N LYS A 275 24.20 -5.03 14.03
CA LYS A 275 23.57 -6.34 13.81
C LYS A 275 22.19 -6.18 13.16
N CYS A 276 21.32 -5.33 13.73
CA CYS A 276 19.98 -5.12 13.19
C CYS A 276 20.01 -4.56 11.75
N PHE A 277 20.92 -3.63 11.43
CA PHE A 277 21.09 -3.15 10.04
C PHE A 277 21.57 -4.26 9.09
N CYS A 278 22.45 -5.17 9.55
CA CYS A 278 22.88 -6.32 8.76
C CYS A 278 21.74 -7.32 8.53
N ASP A 279 20.97 -7.65 9.57
CA ASP A 279 19.80 -8.54 9.51
C ASP A 279 18.69 -7.94 8.59
N GLN A 280 18.59 -6.61 8.53
CA GLN A 280 17.71 -5.85 7.61
C GLN A 280 18.29 -5.69 6.18
N GLY A 281 19.51 -6.15 5.90
CA GLY A 281 20.19 -5.97 4.61
C GLY A 281 20.67 -4.52 4.32
N ASN A 282 20.58 -3.61 5.29
CA ASN A 282 21.01 -2.22 5.16
C ASN A 282 22.54 -2.09 5.36
N MET A 283 23.29 -2.62 4.40
CA MET A 283 24.76 -2.66 4.44
C MET A 283 25.41 -1.27 4.51
N ALA A 284 24.73 -0.22 4.05
CA ALA A 284 25.22 1.15 4.17
C ALA A 284 25.21 1.63 5.63
N ALA A 285 24.10 1.45 6.35
CA ALA A 285 24.00 1.80 7.77
C ALA A 285 24.85 0.86 8.65
N TYR A 286 24.94 -0.42 8.30
CA TYR A 286 25.86 -1.36 8.96
C TYR A 286 27.31 -0.88 8.88
N ASN A 287 27.84 -0.62 7.67
CA ASN A 287 29.23 -0.19 7.48
C ASN A 287 29.53 1.15 8.17
N TYR A 288 28.58 2.09 8.14
CA TYR A 288 28.70 3.35 8.90
C TYR A 288 28.81 3.09 10.42
N THR A 289 27.96 2.21 10.96
CA THR A 289 27.92 1.89 12.39
C THR A 289 29.17 1.12 12.83
N GLN A 290 29.73 0.23 11.99
CA GLN A 290 31.03 -0.41 12.24
C GLN A 290 32.16 0.63 12.36
N GLY A 291 32.18 1.64 11.48
CA GLY A 291 33.19 2.72 11.55
C GLY A 291 33.15 3.53 12.85
N LEU A 292 31.96 3.69 13.47
CA LEU A 292 31.83 4.31 14.80
C LEU A 292 32.41 3.40 15.91
N ILE A 293 32.12 2.09 15.85
CA ILE A 293 32.63 1.10 16.81
C ILE A 293 34.16 1.03 16.75
N ASP A 294 34.75 0.94 15.56
CA ASP A 294 36.20 0.91 15.36
C ASP A 294 36.88 2.18 15.91
N GLY A 295 36.26 3.35 15.68
CA GLY A 295 36.73 4.64 16.20
C GLY A 295 36.75 4.67 17.73
N LEU A 296 35.66 4.27 18.38
CA LEU A 296 35.52 4.23 19.83
C LEU A 296 36.46 3.21 20.48
N GLN A 297 36.57 2.00 19.93
CA GLN A 297 37.50 0.98 20.42
C GLN A 297 38.96 1.45 20.33
N LYS A 298 39.34 2.08 19.22
CA LYS A 298 40.67 2.66 19.05
C LYS A 298 40.93 3.80 20.05
N TRP A 299 39.95 4.65 20.32
CA TRP A 299 40.06 5.71 21.31
C TRP A 299 40.27 5.14 22.73
N LEU A 300 39.47 4.14 23.13
CA LEU A 300 39.59 3.46 24.42
C LEU A 300 40.95 2.75 24.60
N LEU A 301 41.52 2.16 23.55
CA LEU A 301 42.84 1.56 23.61
C LEU A 301 43.94 2.61 23.86
N LEU A 302 43.83 3.80 23.26
CA LEU A 302 44.79 4.88 23.41
C LEU A 302 44.67 5.59 24.77
N SER A 303 43.44 5.88 25.22
CA SER A 303 43.20 6.58 26.50
C SER A 303 43.65 5.74 27.70
N ASN A 304 43.39 4.42 27.69
CA ASN A 304 43.89 3.51 28.71
C ASN A 304 45.42 3.39 28.71
N GLN A 305 46.10 3.45 27.55
CA GLN A 305 47.56 3.48 27.51
C GLN A 305 48.14 4.77 28.14
N THR A 306 47.50 5.92 27.93
CA THR A 306 47.90 7.19 28.55
C THR A 306 47.57 7.32 30.04
N ALA A 307 46.80 6.39 30.61
CA ALA A 307 46.44 6.40 32.04
C ALA A 307 47.37 5.53 32.91
N ILE A 308 48.36 4.86 32.32
CA ILE A 308 49.23 3.86 32.97
C ILE A 308 50.71 4.28 32.99
N GLY A 309 51.07 5.41 32.33
CA GLY A 309 52.43 5.96 32.25
C GLY A 309 52.58 7.31 32.95
#